data_AF-A0A1B1TDM8-F1
#
_entry.id   AF-A0A1B1TDM8-F1
#
_cell.length_a   1.000
_cell.length_b   1.000
_cell.length_c   1.000
_cell.angle_alpha   90.00
_cell.angle_beta   90.00
_cell.angle_gamma   90.00
#
_symmetry.space_group_name_H-M   'P 1'
#
loop_
_entity.id
_entity.type
_entity.pdbx_description
1 polymer ?
#
loop_
_entity_poly.entity_id
_entity_poly.type
_entity_poly.pdbx_seq_one_letter_code
_entity_poly.pdbx_strand_id
1 'polypeptide(L)'
;MIPSRVVVGSIISATLMILSIYNFTIDNFSSTKAWSYLLLTPWPLVFALSPKIYLKNTIKEEYDWEEDSDEVNIESKDPIESGYDIPIL
;
A
#
# COMPACT_ATOMS: atom_id res chain seq x y z
N MET A 1 -6.34 -11.73 23.35
CA MET A 1 -7.61 -11.84 22.59
C MET A 1 -7.37 -11.29 21.18
N ILE A 2 -7.67 -12.07 20.14
CA ILE A 2 -7.58 -11.60 18.75
C ILE A 2 -8.74 -10.61 18.51
N PRO A 3 -8.49 -9.42 17.96
CA PRO A 3 -9.56 -8.48 17.70
C PRO A 3 -10.50 -9.01 16.61
N SER A 4 -11.80 -8.82 16.79
CA SER A 4 -12.83 -9.32 15.86
C SER A 4 -12.62 -8.86 14.42
N ARG A 5 -12.13 -7.64 14.20
CA ARG A 5 -11.78 -7.10 12.87
C ARG A 5 -10.72 -7.95 12.14
N VAL A 6 -9.77 -8.53 12.88
CA VAL A 6 -8.73 -9.39 12.30
C VAL A 6 -9.38 -10.66 11.79
N VAL A 7 -10.19 -11.31 12.62
CA VAL A 7 -10.88 -12.56 12.27
C VAL A 7 -11.78 -12.35 11.05
N VAL A 8 -12.60 -11.29 11.07
CA VAL A 8 -13.53 -10.98 9.97
C VAL A 8 -12.78 -10.65 8.68
N GLY A 9 -11.76 -9.78 8.73
CA GLY A 9 -10.99 -9.43 7.54
C GLY A 9 -10.23 -10.61 6.95
N SER A 10 -9.66 -11.49 7.79
CA SER A 10 -9.00 -12.72 7.34
C SER A 10 -9.98 -13.69 6.68
N ILE A 11 -11.18 -13.89 7.23
CA ILE A 11 -12.21 -14.79 6.64
C ILE A 11 -12.66 -14.27 5.27
N ILE A 12 -12.95 -12.97 5.16
CA ILE A 12 -13.37 -12.36 3.89
C ILE A 12 -12.25 -12.48 2.85
N SER A 13 -11.01 -12.17 3.23
CA SER A 13 -9.84 -12.27 2.35
C SER A 13 -9.62 -13.71 1.86
N ALA A 14 -9.71 -14.71 2.75
CA ALA A 14 -9.61 -16.12 2.38
C ALA A 14 -10.73 -16.54 1.41
N THR A 15 -11.96 -16.05 1.64
CA THR A 15 -13.10 -16.33 0.77
C THR A 15 -12.87 -15.76 -0.64
N LEU A 16 -12.43 -14.50 -0.75
CA LEU A 16 -12.10 -13.88 -2.04
C LEU A 16 -11.01 -14.65 -2.79
N MET A 17 -9.99 -15.11 -2.07
CA MET A 17 -8.90 -15.90 -2.66
C MET A 17 -9.40 -17.23 -3.23
N ILE A 18 -10.27 -17.93 -2.49
CA ILE A 18 -10.89 -19.18 -2.96
C ILE A 18 -11.76 -18.94 -4.20
N LEU A 19 -12.58 -17.89 -4.21
CA LEU A 19 -13.39 -17.53 -5.38
C LEU A 19 -12.51 -17.20 -6.59
N SER A 20 -11.39 -16.48 -6.38
CA SER A 20 -10.44 -16.18 -7.45
C SER A 20 -9.91 -17.47 -8.08
N ILE A 21 -9.39 -18.39 -7.26
CA ILE A 21 -8.87 -19.70 -7.72
C ILE A 21 -9.94 -20.49 -8.47
N TYR A 22 -11.15 -20.59 -7.91
CA TYR A 22 -12.25 -21.31 -8.54
C TYR A 22 -12.58 -20.75 -9.94
N ASN A 23 -12.67 -19.43 -10.08
CA ASN A 23 -12.95 -18.79 -11.36
C ASN A 23 -11.79 -18.98 -12.36
N PHE A 24 -10.53 -18.98 -11.91
CA PHE A 24 -9.37 -19.30 -12.75
C PHE A 24 -9.43 -20.72 -13.31
N THR A 25 -9.93 -21.69 -12.54
CA THR A 25 -9.97 -23.09 -12.97
C THR A 25 -11.10 -23.42 -13.95
N ILE A 26 -12.18 -22.63 -13.95
CA ILE A 26 -13.38 -22.91 -14.77
C ILE A 26 -13.38 -22.07 -16.06
N ASP A 27 -13.17 -20.76 -15.94
CA ASP A 27 -13.22 -19.84 -17.07
C ASP A 27 -11.84 -19.73 -17.73
N ASN A 28 -11.44 -20.78 -18.47
CA ASN A 28 -10.15 -20.91 -19.18
C ASN A 28 -9.82 -19.77 -20.18
N PHE A 29 -10.66 -18.74 -20.33
CA PHE A 29 -10.59 -17.77 -21.42
C PHE A 29 -10.79 -16.30 -21.01
N SER A 30 -11.45 -15.98 -19.89
CA SER A 30 -11.64 -14.58 -19.48
C SER A 30 -11.60 -14.39 -17.96
N SER A 31 -10.44 -13.93 -17.53
CA SER A 31 -10.00 -13.92 -16.13
C SER A 31 -10.48 -12.70 -15.34
N THR A 32 -11.26 -11.78 -15.92
CA THR A 32 -11.65 -10.51 -15.26
C THR A 32 -12.33 -10.71 -13.90
N LYS A 33 -13.18 -11.74 -13.74
CA LYS A 33 -13.80 -12.07 -12.46
C LYS A 33 -12.78 -12.61 -11.45
N ALA A 34 -11.88 -13.48 -11.89
CA ALA A 34 -10.86 -14.05 -11.02
C ALA A 34 -9.88 -12.96 -10.53
N TRP A 35 -9.48 -12.07 -11.43
CA TRP A 35 -8.68 -10.88 -11.11
C TRP A 35 -9.41 -9.91 -10.20
N SER A 36 -10.70 -9.67 -10.39
CA SER A 36 -11.43 -8.74 -9.52
C SER A 36 -11.47 -9.23 -8.07
N TYR A 37 -11.69 -10.53 -7.83
CA TYR A 37 -11.61 -11.11 -6.50
C TYR A 37 -10.19 -11.04 -5.92
N LEU A 38 -9.17 -11.33 -6.73
CA LEU A 38 -7.78 -11.27 -6.29
C LEU A 38 -7.37 -9.85 -5.89
N LEU A 39 -7.70 -8.86 -6.72
CA LEU A 39 -7.38 -7.44 -6.48
C LEU A 39 -8.15 -6.86 -5.30
N LEU A 40 -9.31 -7.41 -4.95
CA LEU A 40 -10.10 -6.99 -3.78
C LEU A 40 -9.60 -7.63 -2.47
N THR A 41 -8.88 -8.75 -2.56
CA THR A 41 -8.33 -9.51 -1.40
C THR A 41 -7.52 -8.68 -0.39
N PRO A 42 -6.66 -7.71 -0.78
CA PRO A 42 -5.94 -6.87 0.20
C PRO A 42 -6.84 -5.94 0.99
N TRP A 43 -8.02 -5.57 0.50
CA TRP A 43 -8.87 -4.56 1.15
C TRP A 43 -9.34 -4.98 2.56
N PRO A 44 -9.92 -6.18 2.76
CA PRO A 44 -10.22 -6.68 4.11
C PRO A 44 -8.98 -6.82 5.01
N LEU A 45 -7.81 -7.11 4.42
CA LEU A 45 -6.55 -7.24 5.19
C LEU A 45 -6.07 -5.88 5.72
N VAL A 46 -6.24 -4.80 4.96
CA VAL A 46 -5.94 -3.44 5.46
C VAL A 46 -6.74 -3.16 6.72
N PHE A 47 -8.05 -3.47 6.74
CA PHE A 47 -8.89 -3.26 7.93
C PHE A 47 -8.53 -4.20 9.09
N ALA A 48 -8.15 -5.45 8.80
CA ALA A 48 -7.72 -6.42 9.80
C ALA A 48 -6.41 -5.98 10.48
N LEU A 49 -5.41 -5.63 9.67
CA LEU A 49 -4.04 -5.37 10.11
C LEU A 49 -3.79 -3.90 10.49
N SER A 50 -4.75 -3.01 10.21
CA SER A 50 -4.60 -1.60 10.56
C SER A 50 -4.34 -1.45 12.07
N PRO A 51 -3.26 -0.72 12.45
CA PRO A 51 -2.99 -0.42 13.84
C PRO A 51 -4.19 0.33 14.41
N LYS A 52 -4.51 0.02 15.67
CA LYS A 52 -5.56 0.76 16.37
C LYS A 52 -5.08 2.19 16.52
N ILE A 53 -5.59 3.10 15.70
CA ILE A 53 -5.34 4.53 15.86
C ILE A 53 -6.00 4.90 17.19
N TYR A 54 -5.20 4.99 18.24
CA TYR A 54 -5.59 5.75 19.41
C TYR A 54 -5.60 7.19 18.92
N LEU A 55 -6.80 7.73 18.71
CA LEU A 55 -7.01 9.16 18.53
C LEU A 55 -6.63 9.79 19.88
N LYS A 56 -5.33 9.89 20.13
CA LYS A 56 -4.81 10.82 21.12
C LYS A 56 -5.39 12.14 20.64
N ASN A 57 -6.13 12.85 21.50
CA ASN A 57 -6.39 14.26 21.27
C ASN A 57 -5.01 14.94 21.26
N THR A 58 -4.32 14.84 20.13
CA THR A 58 -3.30 15.79 19.75
C THR A 58 -4.09 17.06 19.57
N ILE A 59 -4.11 17.88 20.61
CA ILE A 59 -4.14 19.33 20.44
C ILE A 59 -3.27 19.56 19.22
N LYS A 60 -3.93 20.02 18.16
CA LYS A 60 -3.39 20.35 16.85
C LYS A 60 -1.94 20.83 17.01
N GLU A 61 -0.98 19.92 16.92
CA GLU A 61 0.38 20.29 16.54
C GLU A 61 0.20 20.60 15.07
N GLU A 62 -0.16 21.86 14.84
CA GLU A 62 0.07 22.56 13.60
C GLU A 62 1.47 22.13 13.17
N TYR A 63 1.53 21.27 12.16
CA TYR A 63 2.75 21.09 11.40
C TYR A 63 3.01 22.46 10.80
N ASP A 64 3.72 23.29 11.55
CA ASP A 64 4.41 24.42 11.01
C ASP A 64 5.48 23.79 10.13
N TRP A 65 5.19 23.73 8.83
CA TRP A 65 6.24 23.56 7.84
C TRP A 65 7.03 24.86 7.87
N GLU A 66 7.78 25.09 8.95
CA GLU A 66 8.80 26.11 8.95
C GLU A 66 9.67 25.75 7.75
N GLU A 67 9.73 26.69 6.81
CA GLU A 67 10.65 26.72 5.69
C GLU A 67 12.06 26.96 6.25
N ASP A 68 12.48 26.13 7.21
CA ASP A 68 13.87 25.91 7.53
C ASP A 68 14.39 25.04 6.38
N SER A 69 14.57 25.68 5.22
CA SER A 69 15.52 25.23 4.23
C SER A 69 16.90 25.31 4.88
N ASP A 70 17.22 24.31 5.69
CA ASP A 70 18.59 23.83 5.74
C ASP A 70 18.92 23.49 4.28
N GLU A 71 19.51 24.45 3.58
CA GLU A 71 20.20 24.26 2.32
C GLU A 71 21.25 23.19 2.61
N VAL A 72 20.86 21.92 2.50
CA VAL A 72 21.79 20.82 2.41
C VAL A 72 22.63 21.22 1.21
N ASN A 73 23.87 21.62 1.48
CA ASN A 73 24.85 21.92 0.46
C ASN A 73 25.19 20.59 -0.18
N ILE A 74 24.29 20.10 -1.03
CA ILE A 74 24.48 18.93 -1.86
C ILE A 74 25.48 19.41 -2.90
N GLU A 75 26.76 19.23 -2.60
CA GLU A 75 27.84 19.38 -3.56
C GLU A 75 27.40 18.61 -4.82
N SER A 76 27.07 19.35 -5.87
CA SER A 76 26.42 18.80 -7.06
C SER A 76 27.42 17.87 -7.73
N LYS A 77 27.34 16.58 -7.44
CA LYS A 77 28.23 15.61 -8.05
C LYS A 77 27.84 15.44 -9.50
N ASP A 78 28.80 15.60 -10.41
CA ASP A 78 28.54 15.49 -11.84
C ASP A 78 27.93 14.11 -12.14
N PRO A 79 26.74 14.05 -12.78
CA PRO A 79 26.04 12.79 -13.03
C PRO A 79 26.88 11.82 -13.88
N ILE A 80 27.74 12.37 -14.74
CA ILE A 80 28.70 11.62 -15.56
C ILE A 80 29.74 10.90 -14.68
N GLU A 81 30.32 11.58 -13.69
CA GLU A 81 31.26 10.94 -12.74
C GLU A 81 30.59 9.90 -11.86
N SER A 82 29.28 10.05 -11.65
CA SER A 82 28.46 9.11 -10.87
C SER A 82 27.92 7.95 -11.73
N GLY A 83 28.28 7.88 -13.02
CA GLY A 83 27.88 6.81 -13.93
C GLY A 83 26.41 6.87 -14.38
N TYR A 84 25.74 8.01 -14.16
CA TYR A 84 24.40 8.25 -14.68
C TYR A 84 24.49 8.81 -16.11
N ASP A 85 23.67 8.25 -17.00
CA ASP A 85 23.55 8.73 -18.37
C ASP A 85 22.62 9.96 -18.42
N ILE A 86 23.00 11.00 -19.17
CA ILE A 86 22.20 12.23 -19.29
C ILE A 86 21.30 12.10 -20.52
N PRO A 87 19.97 12.21 -20.38
CA PRO A 87 19.08 12.16 -21.54
C PRO A 87 19.35 13.35 -22.46
N ILE A 88 19.61 13.06 -23.74
CA ILE A 88 19.72 14.04 -24.82
C ILE A 88 18.30 14.35 -25.33
N LEU A 89 17.92 15.62 -25.33
CA LEU A 89 16.69 16.13 -25.95
C LEU A 89 16.94 16.57 -27.38
#